data_AF-A0A2N0HQH6-F1
#
_entry.id   AF-A0A2N0HQH6-F1
#
_cell.length_a   1.000
_cell.length_b   1.000
_cell.length_c   1.000
_cell.angle_alpha   90.00
_cell.angle_beta   90.00
_cell.angle_gamma   90.00
#
_symmetry.space_group_name_H-M   'P 1'
#
loop_
_entity.id
_entity.type
_entity.pdbx_description
1 polymer ?
#
loop_
_entity_poly.entity_id
_entity_poly.type
_entity_poly.pdbx_seq_one_letter_code
_entity_poly.pdbx_strand_id
1 'polypeptide(L)'
;MHRNMIKRVAAAACIAALAGCAGMGGKNDSTGMQMPGKTPSDAAVAATWYNPPSEFPGICLTQFKDGSLRFDGGFAFFNPGRWAYDAATSELRLQLAPTPSLELSHAQTVLHKNLLRVEAAKNTLVYAVKADTQAIGLGGFVFYRDTPCPVQRG
;
A
#
# COMPACT_ATOMS: atom_id res chain seq x y z
N MET A 1 -1.10 68.31 -49.39
CA MET A 1 -0.39 67.59 -48.31
C MET A 1 -1.14 66.31 -47.99
N HIS A 2 -0.69 65.14 -48.46
CA HIS A 2 -1.21 63.85 -48.01
C HIS A 2 -0.02 62.90 -47.79
N ARG A 3 0.01 62.33 -46.58
CA ARG A 3 1.15 61.71 -45.92
C ARG A 3 1.02 60.20 -46.08
N ASN A 4 1.88 59.56 -46.88
CA ASN A 4 1.89 58.11 -47.04
C ASN A 4 2.49 57.45 -45.79
N MET A 5 1.64 56.96 -44.89
CA MET A 5 2.03 56.11 -43.76
C MET A 5 2.20 54.66 -44.24
N ILE A 6 3.45 54.20 -44.30
CA ILE A 6 3.80 52.79 -44.50
C ILE A 6 3.46 52.04 -43.21
N LYS A 7 2.41 51.20 -43.25
CA LYS A 7 2.00 50.32 -42.14
C LYS A 7 2.98 49.15 -42.05
N ARG A 8 3.63 49.00 -40.89
CA ARG A 8 4.52 47.87 -40.59
C ARG A 8 3.72 46.57 -40.53
N VAL A 9 4.17 45.60 -41.32
CA VAL A 9 3.63 44.25 -41.43
C VAL A 9 3.84 43.50 -40.10
N ALA A 10 2.80 42.76 -39.73
CA ALA A 10 2.71 41.93 -38.54
C ALA A 10 3.82 40.86 -38.48
N ALA A 11 4.46 40.74 -37.32
CA ALA A 11 5.20 39.54 -36.95
C ALA A 11 4.27 38.62 -36.17
N ALA A 12 3.78 37.57 -36.82
CA ALA A 12 3.15 36.43 -36.18
C ALA A 12 4.18 35.30 -36.12
N ALA A 13 4.43 34.76 -34.92
CA ALA A 13 4.66 33.33 -34.63
C ALA A 13 5.38 33.16 -33.28
N CYS A 14 4.78 32.37 -32.38
CA CYS A 14 5.35 31.12 -31.82
C CYS A 14 4.76 30.79 -30.44
N ILE A 15 3.74 29.91 -30.47
CA ILE A 15 3.61 28.66 -29.70
C ILE A 15 4.07 28.69 -28.23
N ALA A 16 3.10 28.63 -27.32
CA ALA A 16 3.16 27.72 -26.16
C ALA A 16 1.73 27.31 -25.78
N ALA A 17 1.26 26.20 -26.36
CA ALA A 17 0.14 25.47 -25.83
C ALA A 17 0.61 24.77 -24.54
N LEU A 18 0.28 25.34 -23.38
CA LEU A 18 0.36 24.63 -22.11
C LEU A 18 -0.81 23.64 -22.03
N ALA A 19 -0.62 22.47 -22.62
CA ALA A 19 -1.47 21.31 -22.43
C ALA A 19 -0.78 20.31 -21.49
N GLY A 20 -1.51 19.88 -20.44
CA GLY A 20 -1.15 18.79 -19.53
C GLY A 20 -0.12 19.20 -18.47
N CYS A 21 -0.41 19.21 -17.16
CA CYS A 21 -1.12 18.19 -16.41
C CYS A 21 -2.07 18.86 -15.41
N ALA A 22 -3.31 19.14 -15.82
CA ALA A 22 -4.39 19.07 -14.85
C ALA A 22 -4.39 17.61 -14.39
N GLY A 23 -4.02 17.39 -13.13
CA GLY A 23 -3.92 16.06 -12.55
C GLY A 23 -5.14 15.26 -12.96
N MET A 24 -4.89 14.08 -13.53
CA MET A 24 -5.93 13.09 -13.73
C MET A 24 -6.61 12.96 -12.38
N GLY A 25 -7.78 13.58 -12.25
CA GLY A 25 -8.63 13.43 -11.10
C GLY A 25 -8.86 11.94 -11.04
N GLY A 26 -8.21 11.30 -10.06
CA GLY A 26 -8.48 9.94 -9.69
C GLY A 26 -9.99 9.89 -9.56
N LYS A 27 -10.63 9.18 -10.47
CA LYS A 27 -12.02 8.84 -10.34
C LYS A 27 -12.06 8.13 -8.99
N ASN A 28 -12.60 8.81 -7.98
CA ASN A 28 -12.91 8.22 -6.70
C ASN A 28 -14.02 7.21 -6.99
N ASP A 29 -13.64 6.08 -7.59
CA ASP A 29 -14.41 4.88 -7.45
C ASP A 29 -14.46 4.68 -5.94
N SER A 30 -15.65 4.86 -5.39
CA SER A 30 -15.97 4.75 -3.96
C SER A 30 -15.65 3.37 -3.37
N THR A 31 -15.06 2.49 -4.16
CA THR A 31 -14.38 1.27 -3.76
C THR A 31 -12.95 1.62 -3.37
N GLY A 32 -12.72 1.96 -2.10
CA GLY A 32 -11.36 2.01 -1.52
C GLY A 32 -10.60 0.70 -1.76
N MET A 33 -9.30 0.67 -1.44
CA MET A 33 -8.46 -0.48 -1.82
C MET A 33 -9.01 -1.80 -1.30
N GLN A 34 -8.96 -2.82 -2.16
CA GLN A 34 -9.57 -4.12 -1.91
C GLN A 34 -8.54 -5.23 -2.00
N MET A 35 -8.59 -6.15 -1.03
CA MET A 35 -7.87 -7.41 -1.08
C MET A 35 -8.74 -8.50 -1.72
N PRO A 36 -8.15 -9.48 -2.42
CA PRO A 36 -8.89 -10.64 -2.91
C PRO A 36 -9.37 -11.51 -1.73
N GLY A 37 -10.41 -12.33 -1.90
CA GLY A 37 -10.89 -13.24 -0.85
C GLY A 37 -12.12 -12.71 -0.11
N LYS A 38 -12.27 -13.06 1.17
CA LYS A 38 -13.48 -12.77 1.95
C LYS A 38 -13.57 -11.28 2.29
N THR A 39 -14.75 -10.70 2.06
CA THR A 39 -15.05 -9.33 2.46
C THR A 39 -15.13 -9.22 4.00
N PRO A 40 -14.37 -8.31 4.63
CA PRO A 40 -14.50 -8.04 6.06
C PRO A 40 -15.90 -7.51 6.44
N SER A 41 -16.32 -7.78 7.67
CA SER A 41 -17.59 -7.25 8.21
C SER A 41 -17.53 -5.75 8.51
N ASP A 42 -16.35 -5.23 8.82
CA ASP A 42 -16.13 -3.79 9.03
C ASP A 42 -15.92 -3.09 7.69
N ALA A 43 -16.72 -2.06 7.41
CA ALA A 43 -16.69 -1.31 6.17
C ALA A 43 -15.37 -0.56 5.93
N ALA A 44 -14.63 -0.19 6.98
CA ALA A 44 -13.34 0.50 6.88
C ALA A 44 -12.17 -0.45 6.61
N VAL A 45 -12.34 -1.74 6.89
CA VAL A 45 -11.28 -2.75 6.80
C VAL A 45 -11.30 -3.41 5.42
N ALA A 46 -10.12 -3.53 4.82
CA ALA A 46 -9.91 -4.26 3.57
C ALA A 46 -9.52 -5.72 3.84
N ALA A 47 -8.68 -5.98 4.85
CA ALA A 47 -8.38 -7.32 5.35
C ALA A 47 -7.74 -7.26 6.75
N THR A 48 -7.80 -8.39 7.46
CA THR A 48 -7.04 -8.63 8.68
C THR A 48 -6.20 -9.88 8.54
N TRP A 49 -5.01 -9.84 9.12
CA TRP A 49 -4.15 -11.00 9.29
C TRP A 49 -3.82 -11.14 10.75
N TYR A 50 -3.99 -12.34 11.30
CA TYR A 50 -3.90 -12.57 12.73
C TYR A 50 -2.87 -13.65 13.05
N ASN A 51 -1.92 -13.32 13.91
CA ASN A 51 -1.09 -14.29 14.59
C ASN A 51 -1.73 -14.59 15.95
N PRO A 52 -2.28 -15.81 16.19
CA PRO A 52 -2.93 -16.15 17.45
C PRO A 52 -1.94 -16.19 18.62
N PRO A 53 -2.41 -15.96 19.85
CA PRO A 53 -1.55 -15.98 21.03
C PRO A 53 -0.91 -17.35 21.20
N SER A 54 0.35 -17.33 21.63
CA SER A 54 1.11 -18.51 22.03
C SER A 54 2.01 -18.10 23.19
N GLU A 55 3.32 -18.02 23.00
CA GLU A 55 4.26 -17.45 23.98
C GLU A 55 4.09 -15.92 24.12
N PHE A 56 3.57 -15.26 23.09
CA PHE A 56 3.29 -13.82 23.07
C PHE A 56 1.79 -13.56 22.89
N PRO A 57 1.28 -12.36 23.27
CA PRO A 57 -0.08 -11.94 22.93
C PRO A 57 -0.32 -12.02 21.42
N GLY A 58 -1.58 -12.28 21.04
CA GLY A 58 -1.95 -12.33 19.63
C GLY A 58 -1.72 -10.98 18.95
N ILE A 59 -1.26 -11.04 17.69
CA ILE A 59 -0.86 -9.85 16.92
C ILE A 59 -1.77 -9.69 15.73
N CYS A 60 -2.31 -8.48 15.59
CA CYS A 60 -3.23 -8.09 14.53
C CYS A 60 -2.54 -7.19 13.52
N LEU A 61 -2.57 -7.57 12.27
CA LEU A 61 -2.20 -6.73 11.13
C LEU A 61 -3.50 -6.35 10.40
N THR A 62 -3.88 -5.08 10.51
CA THR A 62 -5.12 -4.54 9.92
C THR A 62 -4.79 -3.67 8.71
N GLN A 63 -5.37 -4.02 7.57
CA GLN A 63 -5.32 -3.26 6.32
C GLN A 63 -6.63 -2.49 6.18
N PHE A 64 -6.55 -1.17 6.14
CA PHE A 64 -7.72 -0.30 5.98
C PHE A 64 -7.89 0.09 4.52
N LYS A 65 -9.13 0.34 4.10
CA LYS A 65 -9.46 0.69 2.70
C LYS A 65 -8.88 2.02 2.23
N ASP A 66 -8.46 2.89 3.16
CA ASP A 66 -7.75 4.14 2.88
C ASP A 66 -6.24 3.94 2.61
N GLY A 67 -5.75 2.70 2.74
CA GLY A 67 -4.36 2.32 2.55
C GLY A 67 -3.47 2.46 3.75
N SER A 68 -4.01 2.82 4.91
CA SER A 68 -3.30 2.69 6.17
C SER A 68 -3.18 1.22 6.57
N LEU A 69 -2.07 0.92 7.24
CA LEU A 69 -1.76 -0.38 7.83
C LEU A 69 -1.43 -0.17 9.31
N ARG A 70 -1.96 -1.03 10.18
CA ARG A 70 -1.68 -0.97 11.61
C ARG A 70 -1.44 -2.36 12.20
N PHE A 71 -0.47 -2.42 13.09
CA PHE A 71 -0.18 -3.55 13.97
C PHE A 71 -0.70 -3.28 15.39
N ASP A 72 -1.45 -4.22 15.96
CA ASP A 72 -1.95 -4.17 17.33
C ASP A 72 -1.52 -5.44 18.09
N GLY A 73 -1.15 -5.33 19.37
CA GLY A 73 -0.71 -6.47 20.21
C GLY A 73 0.77 -6.90 20.04
N GLY A 74 1.45 -6.39 19.02
CA GLY A 74 2.87 -6.64 18.72
C GLY A 74 3.28 -5.87 17.47
N PHE A 75 4.56 -5.84 17.12
CA PHE A 75 5.09 -5.13 15.93
C PHE A 75 4.69 -3.63 15.84
N ALA A 76 4.34 -2.99 16.95
CA ALA A 76 3.88 -1.60 16.97
C ALA A 76 4.93 -0.60 16.46
N PHE A 77 6.22 -0.96 16.50
CA PHE A 77 7.30 -0.18 15.91
C PHE A 77 7.24 -0.06 14.38
N PHE A 78 6.44 -0.91 13.70
CA PHE A 78 6.14 -0.76 12.27
C PHE A 78 4.99 0.20 11.98
N ASN A 79 4.35 0.76 13.01
CA ASN A 79 3.29 1.75 12.85
C ASN A 79 3.84 3.18 12.74
N PRO A 80 3.15 4.07 11.98
CA PRO A 80 2.09 3.76 11.04
C PRO A 80 2.65 3.09 9.77
N GLY A 81 1.94 2.10 9.25
CA GLY A 81 2.26 1.47 7.97
C GLY A 81 1.35 1.93 6.84
N ARG A 82 1.69 1.53 5.62
CA ARG A 82 0.83 1.61 4.44
C ARG A 82 0.80 0.29 3.71
N TRP A 83 -0.26 0.05 2.96
CA TRP A 83 -0.32 -1.13 2.10
C TRP A 83 -0.88 -0.79 0.73
N ALA A 84 -0.60 -1.66 -0.24
CA ALA A 84 -1.20 -1.63 -1.56
C ALA A 84 -1.27 -3.06 -2.11
N TYR A 85 -2.21 -3.32 -3.01
CA TYR A 85 -2.33 -4.60 -3.69
C TYR A 85 -2.41 -4.39 -5.21
N ASP A 86 -1.58 -5.13 -5.94
CA ASP A 86 -1.62 -5.20 -7.40
C ASP A 86 -2.27 -6.52 -7.83
N ALA A 87 -3.48 -6.42 -8.37
CA ALA A 87 -4.24 -7.59 -8.83
C ALA A 87 -3.65 -8.24 -10.09
N ALA A 88 -2.93 -7.50 -10.93
CA ALA A 88 -2.34 -8.05 -12.16
C ALA A 88 -1.18 -9.01 -11.84
N THR A 89 -0.41 -8.69 -10.79
CA THR A 89 0.74 -9.48 -10.35
C THR A 89 0.47 -10.32 -9.11
N SER A 90 -0.69 -10.16 -8.47
CA SER A 90 -1.03 -10.77 -7.17
C SER A 90 -0.04 -10.40 -6.07
N GLU A 91 0.45 -9.15 -6.08
CA GLU A 91 1.44 -8.65 -5.13
C GLU A 91 0.79 -7.78 -4.04
N LEU A 92 0.91 -8.21 -2.79
CA LEU A 92 0.64 -7.39 -1.61
C LEU A 92 1.92 -6.68 -1.16
N ARG A 93 1.87 -5.36 -1.05
CA ARG A 93 2.97 -4.52 -0.58
C ARG A 93 2.64 -3.99 0.82
N LEU A 94 3.51 -4.23 1.78
CA LEU A 94 3.44 -3.68 3.13
C LEU A 94 4.62 -2.72 3.34
N GLN A 95 4.35 -1.42 3.28
CA GLN A 95 5.32 -0.39 3.61
C GLN A 95 5.24 -0.12 5.11
N LEU A 96 6.33 -0.36 5.81
CA LEU A 96 6.39 -0.27 7.27
C LEU A 96 7.04 1.05 7.68
N ALA A 97 6.89 1.46 8.94
CA ALA A 97 7.70 2.55 9.47
C ALA A 97 9.21 2.24 9.36
N PRO A 98 10.07 3.22 9.00
CA PRO A 98 11.48 2.99 8.71
C PRO A 98 12.19 2.16 9.78
N THR A 99 12.77 1.02 9.37
CA THR A 99 13.44 0.09 10.27
C THR A 99 14.84 -0.24 9.71
N PRO A 100 15.93 0.18 10.38
CA PRO A 100 17.30 0.04 9.87
C PRO A 100 17.71 -1.41 9.55
N SER A 101 17.05 -2.39 10.17
CA SER A 101 17.35 -3.81 10.05
C SER A 101 16.30 -4.59 9.25
N LEU A 102 15.44 -3.94 8.44
CA LEU A 102 14.35 -4.65 7.76
C LEU A 102 14.87 -5.79 6.86
N GLU A 103 15.90 -5.52 6.05
CA GLU A 103 16.52 -6.51 5.17
C GLU A 103 17.19 -7.63 5.96
N LEU A 104 17.97 -7.29 6.99
CA LEU A 104 18.63 -8.28 7.86
C LEU A 104 17.61 -9.19 8.55
N SER A 105 16.50 -8.61 9.02
CA SER A 105 15.42 -9.34 9.72
C SER A 105 14.60 -10.24 8.79
N HIS A 106 14.75 -10.07 7.47
CA HIS A 106 14.01 -10.81 6.44
C HIS A 106 14.95 -11.44 5.40
N ALA A 107 16.23 -11.58 5.71
CA ALA A 107 17.24 -12.12 4.79
C ALA A 107 16.95 -13.56 4.38
N GLN A 108 16.27 -14.32 5.25
CA GLN A 108 15.85 -15.70 4.98
C GLN A 108 14.40 -15.74 4.49
N THR A 109 14.14 -15.19 3.30
CA THR A 109 12.80 -15.09 2.71
C THR A 109 12.01 -16.41 2.69
N VAL A 110 12.68 -17.55 2.56
CA VAL A 110 12.08 -18.90 2.64
C VAL A 110 11.35 -19.16 3.96
N LEU A 111 11.77 -18.52 5.07
CA LEU A 111 11.09 -18.62 6.36
C LEU A 111 9.83 -17.76 6.44
N HIS A 112 9.71 -16.78 5.56
CA HIS A 112 8.61 -15.82 5.54
C HIS A 112 7.59 -16.22 4.48
N LYS A 113 6.68 -17.13 4.84
CA LYS A 113 5.59 -17.64 3.97
C LYS A 113 5.06 -16.56 3.02
N ASN A 114 5.10 -16.85 1.72
CA ASN A 114 4.65 -16.00 0.62
C ASN A 114 5.41 -14.68 0.41
N LEU A 115 6.48 -14.39 1.14
CA LEU A 115 7.33 -13.23 0.90
C LEU A 115 8.13 -13.45 -0.41
N LEU A 116 7.93 -12.54 -1.37
CA LEU A 116 8.65 -12.55 -2.64
C LEU A 116 9.99 -11.83 -2.54
N ARG A 117 9.99 -10.65 -1.91
CA ARG A 117 11.19 -9.80 -1.80
C ARG A 117 11.05 -8.72 -0.73
N VAL A 118 12.19 -8.16 -0.34
CA VAL A 118 12.32 -6.99 0.52
C VAL A 118 12.79 -5.82 -0.34
N GLU A 119 11.98 -4.77 -0.46
CA GLU A 119 12.36 -3.50 -1.10
C GLU A 119 12.94 -2.57 -0.01
N ALA A 120 14.17 -2.85 0.46
CA ALA A 120 14.79 -2.22 1.62
C ALA A 120 14.83 -0.68 1.55
N ALA A 121 15.16 -0.13 0.39
CA ALA A 121 15.21 1.33 0.15
C ALA A 121 13.85 2.03 0.37
N LYS A 122 12.74 1.30 0.31
CA LYS A 122 11.38 1.82 0.54
C LYS A 122 10.78 1.36 1.86
N ASN A 123 11.52 0.52 2.61
CA ASN A 123 11.06 -0.15 3.81
C ASN A 123 9.77 -0.95 3.56
N THR A 124 9.75 -1.69 2.45
CA THR A 124 8.56 -2.40 1.96
C THR A 124 8.81 -3.90 1.84
N LEU A 125 7.89 -4.70 2.36
CA LEU A 125 7.82 -6.14 2.15
C LEU A 125 6.81 -6.44 1.03
N VAL A 126 7.16 -7.34 0.11
CA VAL A 126 6.27 -7.71 -1.00
C VAL A 126 5.95 -9.20 -0.95
N TYR A 127 4.67 -9.52 -0.94
CA TYR A 127 4.14 -10.88 -0.80
C TYR A 127 3.35 -11.30 -2.04
N ALA A 128 3.41 -12.58 -2.40
CA ALA A 128 2.48 -13.21 -3.32
C ALA A 128 1.18 -13.55 -2.58
N VAL A 129 0.10 -12.84 -2.86
CA VAL A 129 -1.20 -13.07 -2.21
C VAL A 129 -2.29 -13.21 -3.26
N LYS A 130 -2.96 -14.35 -3.25
CA LYS A 130 -4.15 -14.66 -4.04
C LYS A 130 -5.38 -14.79 -3.14
N ALA A 131 -6.56 -15.03 -3.73
CA ALA A 131 -7.80 -15.20 -2.97
C ALA A 131 -7.76 -16.39 -1.99
N ASP A 132 -7.03 -17.46 -2.32
CA ASP A 132 -6.88 -18.70 -1.55
C ASP A 132 -5.67 -18.71 -0.60
N THR A 133 -4.89 -17.61 -0.55
CA THR A 133 -3.74 -17.51 0.35
C THR A 133 -4.21 -17.47 1.80
N GLN A 134 -3.80 -18.48 2.58
CA GLN A 134 -4.27 -18.66 3.96
C GLN A 134 -3.40 -17.95 5.01
N ALA A 135 -2.14 -17.64 4.70
CA ALA A 135 -1.24 -17.02 5.67
C ALA A 135 -0.07 -16.29 5.00
N ILE A 136 0.53 -15.34 5.73
CA ILE A 136 1.81 -14.69 5.39
C ILE A 136 2.78 -14.78 6.56
N GLY A 137 4.08 -14.70 6.29
CA GLY A 137 5.13 -14.67 7.32
C GLY A 137 5.71 -13.26 7.52
N LEU A 138 5.95 -12.86 8.77
CA LEU A 138 6.60 -11.59 9.11
C LEU A 138 7.45 -11.76 10.36
N GLY A 139 8.74 -11.44 10.29
CA GLY A 139 9.65 -11.51 11.45
C GLY A 139 9.67 -12.85 12.19
N GLY A 140 9.48 -13.98 11.48
CA GLY A 140 9.39 -15.32 12.07
C GLY A 140 7.99 -15.75 12.56
N PHE A 141 7.01 -14.85 12.54
CA PHE A 141 5.63 -15.14 12.92
C PHE A 141 4.77 -15.45 11.69
N VAL A 142 3.77 -16.32 11.86
CA VAL A 142 2.77 -16.64 10.83
C VAL A 142 1.47 -15.91 11.15
N PHE A 143 1.01 -15.11 10.20
CA PHE A 143 -0.27 -14.40 10.28
C PHE A 143 -1.28 -15.07 9.37
N TYR A 144 -2.35 -15.58 9.95
CA TYR A 144 -3.43 -16.28 9.26
C TYR A 144 -4.48 -15.30 8.76
N ARG A 145 -4.98 -15.57 7.56
CA ARG A 145 -6.07 -14.84 6.94
C ARG A 145 -7.41 -15.26 7.55
N ASP A 146 -8.41 -14.41 7.42
CA ASP A 146 -9.82 -14.66 7.75
C ASP A 146 -10.10 -15.05 9.20
N THR A 147 -9.08 -15.01 10.06
CA THR A 147 -9.24 -15.11 11.50
C THR A 147 -9.47 -13.70 12.04
N PRO A 148 -10.60 -13.45 12.72
CA PRO A 148 -10.93 -12.11 13.17
C PRO A 148 -9.93 -11.65 14.22
N CYS A 149 -9.46 -10.42 14.05
CA CYS A 149 -8.73 -9.73 15.09
C CYS A 149 -9.62 -9.55 16.33
N PRO A 150 -9.13 -9.88 17.55
CA PRO A 150 -9.87 -9.60 18.76
C PRO A 150 -10.16 -8.11 18.87
N VAL A 151 -11.39 -7.76 19.26
CA VAL A 151 -11.73 -6.37 19.55
C VAL A 151 -10.86 -5.92 20.72
N GLN A 152 -9.97 -4.95 20.47
CA GLN A 152 -9.18 -4.32 21.51
C GLN A 152 -10.17 -3.65 22.48
N ARG A 153 -10.22 -4.14 23.73
CA ARG A 153 -10.89 -3.44 24.82
C ARG A 153 -9.82 -2.58 25.50
N GLY A 154 -9.74 -1.31 25.13
CA GLY A 154 -8.77 -0.37 25.70
C GLY A 154 -8.84 0.99 25.02
#